data_AF-U6GT68-F1
#
_entry.id   AF-U6GT68-F1
#
_cell.length_a   1.000
_cell.length_b   1.000
_cell.length_c   1.000
_cell.angle_alpha   90.00
_cell.angle_beta   90.00
_cell.angle_gamma   90.00
#
_symmetry.space_group_name_H-M   'P 1'
#
loop_
_entity.id
_entity.type
_entity.pdbx_description
1 polymer ?
#
loop_
_entity_poly.entity_id
_entity_poly.type
_entity_poly.pdbx_seq_one_letter_code
_entity_poly.pdbx_strand_id
1 'polypeptide(L)'
;MAVSKLLEMQHITQYRAVLSQEDVDAIAQYDADLARKAQIAVDEGLAVNFQDLEYFDRPEFVDAFKKEKEILKNIREEVLSAPKGQYSKPKSLDEYQLPRA
;
A
#
# COMPACT_ATOMS: atom_id res chain seq x y z
N MET A 1 -22.91 -5.46 -1.28
CA MET A 1 -21.90 -5.42 -0.20
C MET A 1 -20.50 -5.69 -0.78
N ALA A 2 -19.96 -4.79 -1.60
CA ALA A 2 -18.54 -4.86 -1.99
C ALA A 2 -17.66 -4.29 -0.87
N VAL A 3 -18.15 -3.25 -0.19
CA VAL A 3 -17.49 -2.59 0.95
C VAL A 3 -17.25 -3.55 2.11
N SER A 4 -18.26 -4.34 2.51
CA SER A 4 -18.14 -5.30 3.63
C SER A 4 -17.05 -6.35 3.39
N LYS A 5 -16.83 -6.78 2.15
CA LYS A 5 -15.78 -7.76 1.81
C LYS A 5 -14.38 -7.19 1.81
N LEU A 6 -14.22 -5.96 1.34
CA LEU A 6 -12.95 -5.25 1.44
C LEU A 6 -12.57 -5.05 2.91
N LEU A 7 -13.54 -4.76 3.77
CA LEU A 7 -13.33 -4.66 5.23
C LEU A 7 -12.98 -6.00 5.90
N GLU A 8 -13.52 -7.12 5.41
CA GLU A 8 -13.15 -8.47 5.87
C GLU A 8 -11.71 -8.86 5.47
N MET A 9 -11.14 -8.21 4.45
CA MET A 9 -9.75 -8.36 4.04
C MET A 9 -8.86 -7.38 4.83
N GLN A 10 -8.80 -7.54 6.16
CA GLN A 10 -8.08 -6.64 7.07
C GLN A 10 -6.61 -6.38 6.69
N HIS A 11 -5.97 -7.34 6.03
CA HIS A 11 -4.58 -7.18 5.57
C HIS A 11 -4.45 -6.21 4.38
N ILE A 12 -5.49 -6.06 3.57
CA ILE A 12 -5.54 -5.15 2.41
C ILE A 12 -5.96 -3.74 2.83
N THR A 13 -6.73 -3.62 3.92
CA THR A 13 -7.28 -2.37 4.44
C THR A 13 -6.45 -1.80 5.58
N GLN A 14 -5.12 -1.85 5.45
CA GLN A 14 -4.23 -1.16 6.38
C GLN A 14 -4.31 0.36 6.20
N TYR A 15 -4.06 1.08 7.30
CA TYR A 15 -3.88 2.53 7.28
C TYR A 15 -2.60 2.86 6.51
N ARG A 16 -2.75 3.39 5.30
CA ARG A 16 -1.66 3.80 4.43
C ARG A 16 -1.99 5.17 3.87
N ALA A 17 -1.00 6.06 3.88
CA ALA A 17 -1.11 7.38 3.29
C ALA A 17 -0.44 7.39 1.92
N VAL A 18 -1.06 8.10 0.96
CA VAL A 18 -0.37 8.54 -0.25
C VAL A 18 0.21 9.91 0.10
N LEU A 19 1.53 9.97 0.25
CA LEU A 19 2.21 11.20 0.62
C LEU A 19 2.27 12.16 -0.58
N SER A 20 2.19 13.45 -0.30
CA SER A 20 2.42 14.54 -1.26
C SER A 20 3.78 15.20 -1.02
N GLN A 21 4.23 16.05 -1.95
CA GLN A 21 5.47 16.80 -1.76
C GLN A 21 5.38 17.75 -0.55
N GLU A 22 4.21 18.32 -0.29
CA GLU A 22 3.98 19.17 0.89
C GLU A 22 4.18 18.39 2.20
N ASP A 23 3.80 17.11 2.23
CA ASP A 23 4.02 16.24 3.39
C ASP A 23 5.51 15.95 3.59
N VAL A 24 6.27 15.73 2.51
CA VAL A 24 7.73 15.52 2.57
C VAL A 24 8.42 16.76 3.12
N ASP A 25 8.04 17.94 2.63
CA ASP A 25 8.60 19.22 3.07
C ASP A 25 8.25 19.50 4.55
N ALA A 26 7.05 19.11 4.99
CA ALA A 26 6.66 19.18 6.39
C ALA A 26 7.48 18.21 7.26
N ILE A 27 7.70 16.98 6.81
CA ILE A 27 8.54 15.99 7.52
C ILE A 27 9.99 16.49 7.62
N ALA A 28 10.52 17.09 6.55
CA ALA A 28 11.89 17.59 6.50
C ALA A 28 12.20 18.66 7.57
N GLN A 29 11.19 19.39 8.04
CA GLN A 29 11.33 20.37 9.13
C GLN A 29 11.64 19.72 10.48
N TYR A 30 11.26 18.46 10.68
CA TYR A 30 11.43 17.72 11.93
C TYR A 30 12.47 16.60 11.81
N ASP A 31 12.52 15.92 10.67
CA ASP A 31 13.41 14.79 10.39
C ASP A 31 13.79 14.72 8.90
N ALA A 32 15.01 15.15 8.59
CA ALA A 32 15.54 15.15 7.21
C ALA A 32 15.84 13.74 6.68
N ASP A 33 16.12 12.78 7.56
CA ASP A 33 16.40 11.40 7.16
C ASP A 33 15.12 10.67 6.79
N LEU A 34 14.06 10.88 7.59
CA LEU A 34 12.73 10.37 7.28
C LEU A 34 12.15 11.02 6.03
N ALA A 35 12.39 12.32 5.81
CA ALA A 35 11.97 13.02 4.59
C ALA A 35 12.60 12.43 3.32
N ARG A 36 13.87 12.02 3.36
CA ARG A 36 14.50 11.33 2.21
C ARG A 36 13.79 10.02 1.88
N LYS A 37 13.39 9.25 2.89
CA LYS A 37 12.63 8.00 2.71
C LYS A 37 11.21 8.26 2.23
N ALA A 38 10.57 9.32 2.73
CA ALA A 38 9.28 9.79 2.28
C ALA A 38 9.31 10.18 0.78
N GLN A 39 10.37 10.86 0.34
CA GLN A 39 10.55 11.23 -1.05
C GLN A 39 10.58 10.01 -1.97
N ILE A 40 11.27 8.93 -1.59
CA ILE A 40 11.29 7.69 -2.37
C ILE A 40 9.87 7.10 -2.51
N ALA A 41 9.06 7.15 -1.45
CA ALA A 41 7.67 6.69 -1.50
C ALA A 41 6.80 7.56 -2.42
N VAL A 42 7.03 8.89 -2.44
CA VAL A 42 6.35 9.83 -3.34
C VAL A 42 6.75 9.58 -4.79
N ASP A 43 8.05 9.44 -5.07
CA ASP A 43 8.58 9.25 -6.42
C ASP A 43 8.03 7.97 -7.07
N GLU A 44 7.82 6.92 -6.28
CA GLU A 44 7.26 5.63 -6.73
C GLU A 44 5.73 5.55 -6.60
N GLY A 45 5.10 6.59 -6.06
CA GLY A 45 3.66 6.69 -5.82
C GLY A 45 3.13 5.53 -4.97
N LEU A 46 3.87 5.16 -3.91
CA LEU A 46 3.54 4.06 -3.02
C LEU A 46 2.71 4.56 -1.83
N ALA A 47 1.62 3.85 -1.53
CA ALA A 47 0.87 4.10 -0.31
C ALA A 47 1.52 3.34 0.84
N VAL A 48 1.94 4.07 1.87
CA VAL A 48 2.81 3.56 2.94
C VAL A 48 2.29 3.97 4.31
N ASN A 49 2.53 3.13 5.31
CA ASN A 49 2.34 3.50 6.70
C ASN A 49 3.59 4.24 7.19
N PHE A 50 3.41 5.14 8.14
CA PHE A 50 4.50 5.93 8.71
C PHE A 50 5.55 5.05 9.42
N GLN A 51 5.14 3.93 10.01
CA GLN A 51 6.04 2.96 10.64
C GLN A 51 6.92 2.22 9.62
N ASP A 52 6.36 1.90 8.45
CA ASP A 52 7.08 1.18 7.40
C ASP A 52 8.08 2.09 6.67
N LEU A 53 7.84 3.40 6.69
CA LEU A 53 8.69 4.42 6.07
C LEU A 53 10.14 4.38 6.58
N GLU A 54 10.35 3.89 7.80
CA GLU A 54 11.68 3.75 8.38
C GLU A 54 12.57 2.78 7.59
N TYR A 55 11.99 1.82 6.86
CA TYR A 55 12.73 0.79 6.11
C TYR A 55 12.83 1.07 4.61
N PHE A 56 12.35 2.23 4.15
CA PHE A 56 12.38 2.65 2.74
C PHE A 56 13.78 3.04 2.23
N ASP A 57 14.80 2.93 3.08
CA ASP A 57 16.21 2.94 2.68
C ASP A 57 16.65 1.61 2.04
N ARG A 58 15.93 0.52 2.28
CA ARG A 58 16.24 -0.82 1.71
C ARG A 58 15.55 -0.99 0.35
N PRO A 59 16.30 -1.13 -0.77
CA PRO A 59 15.70 -1.27 -2.10
C PRO A 59 14.75 -2.48 -2.21
N GLU A 60 15.10 -3.58 -1.54
CA GLU A 60 14.28 -4.81 -1.50
C GLU A 60 12.89 -4.57 -0.91
N PHE A 61 12.79 -3.66 0.07
CA PHE A 61 11.53 -3.30 0.71
C PHE A 61 10.67 -2.48 -0.24
N VAL A 62 11.26 -1.51 -0.94
CA VAL A 62 10.56 -0.70 -1.96
C VAL A 62 10.02 -1.61 -3.08
N ASP A 63 10.80 -2.58 -3.54
CA ASP A 63 10.36 -3.54 -4.57
C ASP A 63 9.22 -4.45 -4.08
N ALA A 64 9.22 -4.83 -2.80
CA ALA A 64 8.12 -5.58 -2.21
C ALA A 64 6.81 -4.77 -2.22
N PHE A 65 6.86 -3.47 -1.88
CA PHE A 65 5.70 -2.58 -1.94
C PHE A 65 5.21 -2.33 -3.36
N LYS A 66 6.10 -2.29 -4.36
CA LYS A 66 5.73 -2.21 -5.78
C LYS A 66 4.95 -3.45 -6.23
N LYS A 67 5.45 -4.66 -5.91
CA LYS A 67 4.76 -5.92 -6.22
C LYS A 67 3.41 -5.99 -5.52
N GLU A 68 3.35 -5.60 -4.26
CA GLU A 68 2.12 -5.56 -3.49
C GLU A 68 1.08 -4.62 -4.12
N LYS A 69 1.49 -3.42 -4.56
CA LYS A 69 0.61 -2.45 -5.23
C LYS A 69 -0.07 -3.03 -6.46
N GLU A 70 0.65 -3.80 -7.28
CA GLU A 70 0.08 -4.47 -8.46
C GLU A 70 -0.91 -5.58 -8.07
N ILE A 71 -0.58 -6.40 -7.07
CA ILE A 71 -1.50 -7.43 -6.55
C ILE A 71 -2.77 -6.78 -6.01
N LEU A 72 -2.66 -5.69 -5.26
CA LEU A 72 -3.79 -4.93 -4.72
C LEU A 72 -4.66 -4.31 -5.83
N LYS A 73 -4.04 -3.84 -6.91
CA LYS A 73 -4.77 -3.34 -8.07
C LYS A 73 -5.57 -4.46 -8.74
N ASN A 74 -4.96 -5.62 -8.97
CA ASN A 74 -5.63 -6.78 -9.54
C ASN A 74 -6.81 -7.24 -8.67
N ILE A 75 -6.63 -7.30 -7.34
CA ILE A 75 -7.71 -7.65 -6.40
C ILE A 75 -8.86 -6.65 -6.49
N ARG A 76 -8.58 -5.35 -6.57
CA ARG A 76 -9.62 -4.32 -6.72
C ARG A 76 -10.38 -4.46 -8.04
N GLU A 77 -9.68 -4.77 -9.13
CA GLU A 77 -10.28 -5.02 -10.44
C GLU A 77 -11.14 -6.29 -10.45
N GLU A 78 -10.69 -7.37 -9.82
CA GLU A 78 -11.46 -8.61 -9.66
C GLU A 78 -12.75 -8.38 -8.85
N VAL A 79 -12.66 -7.61 -7.76
CA VAL A 79 -13.82 -7.25 -6.93
C VAL A 79 -14.79 -6.34 -7.68
N LEU A 80 -14.28 -5.39 -8.48
CA LEU A 80 -15.11 -4.48 -9.27
C LEU A 80 -15.84 -5.20 -10.42
N SER A 81 -15.17 -6.17 -11.03
CA SER A 81 -15.69 -6.93 -12.18
C SER A 81 -16.62 -8.08 -11.76
N ALA A 82 -16.69 -8.41 -10.47
CA ALA A 82 -17.55 -9.48 -9.97
C ALA A 82 -19.05 -9.15 -10.17
N PRO A 83 -19.87 -10.12 -10.63
CA PRO A 83 -21.30 -9.91 -10.81
C PRO A 83 -21.99 -9.66 -9.47
N LYS A 84 -23.06 -8.86 -9.51
CA LYS A 84 -23.86 -8.54 -8.33
C LYS A 84 -24.38 -9.83 -7.68
N GLY A 85 -24.08 -10.02 -6.39
CA GLY A 85 -24.50 -11.20 -5.63
C GLY A 85 -23.46 -12.31 -5.55
N GLN A 86 -22.34 -12.22 -6.28
CA GLN A 86 -21.24 -13.16 -6.15
C GLN A 86 -20.26 -12.70 -5.07
N TYR A 87 -20.15 -13.53 -4.04
CA TYR A 87 -19.41 -13.21 -2.81
C TYR A 87 -18.25 -14.18 -2.55
N SER A 88 -17.62 -14.74 -3.58
CA SER A 88 -16.37 -15.51 -3.44
C SER A 88 -15.18 -14.60 -3.13
N LYS A 89 -14.12 -15.16 -2.55
CA LYS A 89 -12.83 -14.47 -2.37
C LYS A 89 -12.11 -14.38 -3.74
N PRO A 90 -11.52 -13.22 -4.11
CA PRO A 90 -10.68 -13.09 -5.30
C PRO A 90 -9.48 -14.04 -5.25
N LYS A 91 -9.04 -14.55 -6.40
CA LYS A 91 -7.97 -15.57 -6.46
C LYS A 91 -6.61 -14.96 -6.21
N SER A 92 -6.41 -13.70 -6.62
CA SER A 92 -5.19 -12.94 -6.34
C SER A 92 -4.94 -12.71 -4.84
N LEU A 93 -5.90 -13.02 -3.95
CA LEU A 93 -5.66 -12.99 -2.51
C LEU A 93 -4.68 -14.04 -2.03
N ASP A 94 -4.61 -15.19 -2.70
CA ASP A 94 -3.74 -16.29 -2.26
C ASP A 94 -2.25 -15.95 -2.44
N GLU A 95 -1.96 -15.01 -3.35
CA GLU A 95 -0.62 -14.50 -3.63
C GLU A 95 -0.23 -13.30 -2.76
N TYR A 96 -1.18 -12.73 -2.03
CA TYR A 96 -0.94 -11.54 -1.22
C TYR A 96 -0.11 -11.89 0.02
N GLN A 97 1.04 -11.21 0.16
CA GLN A 97 1.88 -11.28 1.35
C GLN A 97 2.17 -9.87 1.83
N LEU A 98 2.00 -9.64 3.13
CA LEU A 98 2.36 -8.37 3.75
C LEU A 98 3.88 -8.20 3.70
N PRO A 99 4.40 -7.11 3.10
CA PRO A 99 5.81 -6.77 3.24
C PRO A 99 6.11 -6.55 4.73
N ARG A 100 7.02 -7.36 5.30
CA ARG A 100 7.49 -7.20 6.68
C ARG A 100 8.97 -6.81 6.65
N ALA A 101 9.34 -5.89 7.52
CA ALA A 101 10.70 -5.37 7.67
C ALA A 101 11.67 -6.35 8.38
#